data_AF-A0A2K8LYP8-F1
#
_entry.id   AF-A0A2K8LYP8-F1
#
_cell.length_a   1.000
_cell.length_b   1.000
_cell.length_c   1.000
_cell.angle_alpha   90.00
_cell.angle_beta   90.00
_cell.angle_gamma   90.00
#
_symmetry.space_group_name_H-M   'P 1'
#
loop_
_entity.id
_entity.type
_entity.pdbx_description
1 polymer ?
#
loop_
_entity_poly.entity_id
_entity_poly.type
_entity_poly.pdbx_seq_one_letter_code
_entity_poly.pdbx_strand_id
1 'polypeptide(L)'
;MDDIENWTFLACAVSCLAACVHLAIGLRANRQDRALLMLTAAFGAKTASLTLAAPGIAAIVDQLTGIPDLTALGVHVFGGVACSTGMLVALSYWTYPPKQARRRAIVWLAVSAVMAGTLVSLWLAAEHVVSSRSGNYLLDNMGQPEVAVYLVLYTVAFAAGLLEILLLCLRYARVAPGAWLRRGLRITAVGATVYLLYCAHRLIGVTALYLHVDLPDIEFVTPLCIGAGVPLLIIGLTLPSWESKLSAASTWLRDYRSYQALYPLWRDLYERVPFIALDPPTSRLADRLRFREIGYHLCRRVVEINDGRLVLGAEEEPRASGRTDLADEVQWLVRMSRQSRIA
;
A
#
# COMPACT_ATOMS: atom_id res chain seq x y z
N MET A 1 12.78 12.03 21.47
CA MET A 1 11.69 11.22 20.90
C MET A 1 10.95 12.04 19.85
N ASP A 2 10.73 13.31 20.14
CA ASP A 2 10.11 14.33 19.29
C ASP A 2 10.72 14.44 17.89
N ASP A 3 12.06 14.36 17.76
CA ASP A 3 12.71 14.37 16.44
C ASP A 3 12.33 13.16 15.58
N ILE A 4 12.31 11.96 16.17
CA ILE A 4 11.97 10.71 15.46
C ILE A 4 10.51 10.76 15.02
N GLU A 5 9.64 11.25 15.90
CA GLU A 5 8.22 11.44 15.62
C GLU A 5 8.01 12.44 14.48
N ASN A 6 8.66 13.60 14.55
CA ASN A 6 8.62 14.63 13.51
C ASN A 6 9.08 14.09 12.14
N TRP A 7 10.20 13.37 12.09
CA TRP A 7 10.67 12.75 10.85
C TRP A 7 9.72 11.66 10.34
N THR A 8 9.10 10.88 11.23
CA THR A 8 8.12 9.85 10.86
C THR A 8 6.89 10.47 10.20
N PHE A 9 6.34 11.52 10.81
CA PHE A 9 5.19 12.26 10.26
C PHE A 9 5.51 12.87 8.90
N LEU A 10 6.65 13.56 8.78
CA LEU A 10 7.05 14.19 7.51
C LEU A 10 7.34 13.17 6.41
N ALA A 11 8.02 12.06 6.72
CA ALA A 11 8.26 10.98 5.75
C ALA A 11 6.93 10.36 5.27
N CYS A 12 5.97 10.15 6.18
CA CYS A 12 4.64 9.68 5.83
C CYS A 12 3.86 10.73 5.01
N ALA A 13 3.99 12.02 5.32
CA ALA A 13 3.35 13.11 4.59
C ALA A 13 3.86 13.18 3.14
N VAL A 14 5.17 13.09 2.94
CA VAL A 14 5.82 13.04 1.62
C VAL A 14 5.36 11.80 0.85
N SER A 15 5.27 10.65 1.50
CA SER A 15 4.78 9.42 0.87
C SER A 15 3.32 9.54 0.42
N CYS A 16 2.44 10.11 1.27
CA CYS A 16 1.06 10.42 0.91
C CYS A 16 0.98 11.43 -0.24
N LEU A 17 1.87 12.43 -0.25
CA LEU A 17 1.90 13.45 -1.30
C LEU A 17 2.32 12.81 -2.63
N ALA A 18 3.33 11.95 -2.64
CA ALA A 18 3.74 11.21 -3.82
C ALA A 18 2.60 10.32 -4.35
N ALA A 19 1.86 9.64 -3.46
CA ALA A 19 0.67 8.87 -3.83
C ALA A 19 -0.43 9.78 -4.41
N CYS A 20 -0.71 10.92 -3.80
CA CYS A 20 -1.66 11.91 -4.28
C CYS A 20 -1.29 12.41 -5.68
N VAL A 21 -0.03 12.79 -5.90
CA VAL A 21 0.47 13.26 -7.21
C VAL A 21 0.36 12.15 -8.26
N HIS A 22 0.76 10.92 -7.94
CA HIS A 22 0.63 9.77 -8.85
C HIS A 22 -0.82 9.55 -9.29
N LEU A 23 -1.75 9.56 -8.33
CA LEU A 23 -3.19 9.40 -8.62
C LEU A 23 -3.76 10.60 -9.38
N ALA A 24 -3.31 11.82 -9.09
CA ALA A 24 -3.70 13.03 -9.82
C ALA A 24 -3.22 13.00 -11.27
N ILE A 25 -2.03 12.46 -11.55
CA ILE A 25 -1.54 12.23 -12.92
C ILE A 25 -2.45 11.23 -13.63
N GLY A 26 -2.85 10.14 -12.95
CA GLY A 26 -3.83 9.19 -13.49
C GLY A 26 -5.20 9.84 -13.77
N LEU A 27 -5.65 10.73 -12.89
CA LEU A 27 -6.91 11.45 -13.03
C LEU A 27 -6.89 12.42 -14.23
N ARG A 28 -5.73 12.95 -14.60
CA ARG A 28 -5.60 13.76 -15.83
C ARG A 28 -5.90 12.95 -17.08
N ALA A 29 -5.56 11.65 -17.10
CA ALA A 29 -5.86 10.75 -18.20
C ALA A 29 -7.34 10.31 -18.23
N ASN A 30 -8.00 10.20 -17.07
CA ASN A 30 -9.42 9.88 -16.97
C ASN A 30 -10.15 10.73 -15.92
N ARG A 31 -10.56 11.95 -16.31
CA ARG A 31 -11.18 12.93 -15.40
C ARG A 31 -12.53 12.53 -14.84
N GLN A 32 -13.18 11.52 -15.41
CA GLN A 32 -14.50 11.06 -14.98
C GLN A 32 -14.44 9.98 -13.90
N ASP A 33 -13.25 9.47 -13.57
CA ASP A 33 -13.08 8.47 -12.52
C ASP A 33 -13.26 9.08 -11.12
N ARG A 34 -14.48 8.97 -10.61
CA ARG A 34 -14.85 9.45 -9.28
C ARG A 34 -14.12 8.72 -8.15
N ALA A 35 -13.79 7.45 -8.33
CA ALA A 35 -13.07 6.71 -7.30
C ALA A 35 -11.64 7.25 -7.17
N LEU A 36 -10.98 7.46 -8.33
CA LEU A 36 -9.65 8.03 -8.38
C LEU A 36 -9.61 9.48 -7.85
N LEU A 37 -10.61 10.29 -8.18
CA LEU A 37 -10.75 11.65 -7.62
C LEU A 37 -10.82 11.62 -6.10
N MET A 38 -11.70 10.79 -5.53
CA MET A 38 -11.91 10.71 -4.08
C MET A 38 -10.70 10.12 -3.36
N LEU A 39 -10.02 9.17 -3.98
CA LEU A 39 -8.77 8.62 -3.44
C LEU A 39 -7.62 9.63 -3.48
N THR A 40 -7.54 10.43 -4.55
CA THR A 40 -6.58 11.55 -4.64
C THR A 40 -6.84 12.57 -3.55
N ALA A 41 -8.11 12.96 -3.36
CA ALA A 41 -8.52 13.86 -2.28
C ALA A 41 -8.22 13.26 -0.90
N ALA A 42 -8.42 11.94 -0.70
CA ALA A 42 -8.10 11.27 0.56
C ALA A 42 -6.61 11.37 0.91
N PHE A 43 -5.73 11.07 -0.05
CA PHE A 43 -4.29 11.18 0.19
C PHE A 43 -3.84 12.64 0.34
N GLY A 44 -4.43 13.59 -0.39
CA GLY A 44 -4.19 15.02 -0.16
C GLY A 44 -4.58 15.49 1.25
N ALA A 45 -5.75 15.07 1.72
CA ALA A 45 -6.19 15.34 3.10
C ALA A 45 -5.28 14.65 4.12
N LYS A 46 -4.84 13.41 3.87
CA LYS A 46 -3.90 12.71 4.75
C LYS A 46 -2.53 13.39 4.79
N THR A 47 -2.03 13.90 3.67
CA THR A 47 -0.82 14.73 3.63
C THR A 47 -0.98 15.96 4.51
N ALA A 48 -2.07 16.73 4.33
CA ALA A 48 -2.32 17.91 5.16
C ALA A 48 -2.34 17.57 6.66
N SER A 49 -3.03 16.49 7.04
CA SER A 49 -3.05 16.01 8.42
C SER A 49 -1.67 15.62 8.94
N LEU A 50 -0.88 14.84 8.21
CA LEU A 50 0.45 14.41 8.68
C LEU A 50 1.43 15.58 8.75
N THR A 51 1.30 16.57 7.86
CA THR A 51 2.07 17.82 7.94
C THR A 51 1.70 18.62 9.18
N LEU A 52 0.40 18.76 9.49
CA LEU A 52 -0.06 19.46 10.70
C LEU A 52 0.28 18.72 11.99
N ALA A 53 0.40 17.39 11.94
CA ALA A 53 0.80 16.56 13.08
C ALA A 53 2.31 16.63 13.39
N ALA A 54 3.14 17.13 12.47
CA ALA A 54 4.57 17.26 12.70
C ALA A 54 4.82 18.36 13.75
N PRO A 55 5.47 18.07 14.91
CA PRO A 55 5.62 19.02 16.01
C PRO A 55 6.22 20.37 15.60
N GLY A 56 7.20 20.36 14.68
CA GLY A 56 7.80 21.59 14.17
C GLY A 56 6.83 22.45 13.35
N ILE A 57 5.92 21.83 12.60
CA ILE A 57 4.90 22.55 11.84
C ILE A 57 3.78 23.03 12.76
N ALA A 58 3.34 22.19 13.70
CA ALA A 58 2.34 22.56 14.70
C ALA A 58 2.75 23.84 15.44
N ALA A 59 3.99 23.88 15.96
CA ALA A 59 4.54 25.05 16.65
C ALA A 59 4.57 26.32 15.77
N ILE A 60 4.87 26.19 14.48
CA ILE A 60 4.84 27.33 13.53
C ILE A 60 3.40 27.83 13.32
N VAL A 61 2.44 26.92 13.12
CA VAL A 61 1.04 27.28 12.89
C VAL A 61 0.44 27.95 14.13
N ASP A 62 0.75 27.44 15.32
CA ASP A 62 0.29 28.02 16.58
C ASP A 62 0.85 29.44 16.77
N GLN A 63 2.14 29.66 16.45
CA GLN A 63 2.75 31.00 16.51
C GLN A 63 2.14 31.99 15.50
N LEU A 64 1.85 31.53 14.27
CA LEU A 64 1.34 32.39 13.20
C LEU A 64 -0.14 32.74 13.37
N THR A 65 -0.96 31.79 13.79
CA THR A 65 -2.41 31.97 13.91
C THR A 65 -2.82 32.51 15.27
N GLY A 66 -2.01 32.26 16.31
CA GLY A 66 -2.38 32.56 17.69
C GLY A 66 -3.55 31.73 18.21
N ILE A 67 -4.03 30.76 17.43
CA ILE A 67 -5.14 29.85 17.76
C ILE A 67 -4.52 28.52 18.20
N PRO A 68 -4.54 28.19 19.50
CA PRO A 68 -4.05 26.91 20.00
C PRO A 68 -4.84 25.75 19.37
N ASP A 69 -4.20 24.60 19.16
CA ASP A 69 -4.87 23.34 18.78
C ASP A 69 -5.58 23.32 17.43
N LEU A 70 -5.43 24.37 16.62
CA LEU A 70 -5.93 24.42 15.26
C LEU A 70 -5.34 23.28 14.43
N THR A 71 -4.07 22.93 14.68
CA THR A 71 -3.39 21.81 14.04
C THR A 71 -4.01 20.47 14.45
N ALA A 72 -4.31 20.26 15.74
CA ALA A 72 -4.96 19.05 16.24
C ALA A 72 -6.36 18.86 15.62
N LEU A 73 -7.17 19.92 15.56
CA LEU A 73 -8.45 19.90 14.84
C LEU A 73 -8.24 19.54 13.36
N GLY A 74 -7.25 20.15 12.70
CA GLY A 74 -6.88 19.85 11.33
C GLY A 74 -6.47 18.40 11.13
N VAL A 75 -5.70 17.80 12.03
CA VAL A 75 -5.33 16.38 11.99
C VAL A 75 -6.57 15.50 11.98
N HIS A 76 -7.54 15.76 12.85
CA HIS A 76 -8.75 14.96 12.95
C HIS A 76 -9.69 15.14 11.76
N VAL A 77 -9.90 16.39 11.32
CA VAL A 77 -10.76 16.71 10.18
C VAL A 77 -10.17 16.20 8.86
N PHE A 78 -8.89 16.49 8.58
CA PHE A 78 -8.28 16.06 7.32
C PHE A 78 -7.90 14.57 7.34
N GLY A 79 -7.26 14.11 8.41
CA GLY A 79 -6.66 12.78 8.48
C GLY A 79 -7.59 11.68 8.93
N GLY A 80 -8.51 12.00 9.85
CA GLY A 80 -9.55 11.08 10.30
C GLY A 80 -10.75 11.13 9.36
N VAL A 81 -11.45 12.27 9.33
CA VAL A 81 -12.74 12.41 8.65
C VAL A 81 -12.58 12.41 7.12
N ALA A 82 -11.92 13.41 6.53
CA ALA A 82 -11.86 13.57 5.08
C ALA A 82 -11.14 12.41 4.38
N CYS A 83 -10.01 11.95 4.93
CA CYS A 83 -9.26 10.82 4.38
C CYS A 83 -10.08 9.51 4.40
N SER A 84 -10.65 9.11 5.55
CA SER A 84 -11.44 7.87 5.63
C SER A 84 -12.67 7.93 4.72
N THR A 85 -13.31 9.10 4.63
CA THR A 85 -14.44 9.34 3.72
C THR A 85 -14.03 9.15 2.27
N GLY A 86 -12.93 9.76 1.84
CA GLY A 86 -12.46 9.62 0.46
C GLY A 86 -12.12 8.17 0.12
N MET A 87 -11.53 7.42 1.06
CA MET A 87 -11.29 5.98 0.92
C MET A 87 -12.59 5.17 0.83
N LEU A 88 -13.56 5.41 1.73
CA LEU A 88 -14.87 4.73 1.71
C LEU A 88 -15.66 5.01 0.43
N VAL A 89 -15.62 6.24 -0.06
CA VAL A 89 -16.26 6.62 -1.32
C VAL A 89 -15.56 5.94 -2.50
N ALA A 90 -14.23 5.97 -2.56
CA ALA A 90 -13.46 5.29 -3.62
C ALA A 90 -13.75 3.78 -3.64
N LEU A 91 -13.68 3.13 -2.47
CA LEU A 91 -14.04 1.72 -2.32
C LEU A 91 -15.49 1.46 -2.72
N SER A 92 -16.43 2.36 -2.41
CA SER A 92 -17.82 2.21 -2.81
C SER A 92 -17.99 2.22 -4.33
N TYR A 93 -17.28 3.09 -5.05
CA TYR A 93 -17.30 3.13 -6.52
C TYR A 93 -16.58 1.95 -7.17
N TRP A 94 -15.60 1.33 -6.51
CA TRP A 94 -14.96 0.11 -6.99
C TRP A 94 -15.76 -1.16 -6.73
N THR A 95 -16.65 -1.16 -5.74
CA THR A 95 -17.32 -2.38 -5.26
C THR A 95 -18.79 -2.47 -5.64
N TYR A 96 -19.49 -1.34 -5.79
CA TYR A 96 -20.93 -1.32 -6.03
C TYR A 96 -21.27 -0.77 -7.41
N PRO A 97 -22.45 -1.13 -7.97
CA PRO A 97 -22.98 -0.50 -9.17
C PRO A 97 -23.09 1.03 -9.02
N PRO A 98 -22.94 1.83 -10.10
CA PRO A 98 -22.82 3.29 -10.02
C PRO A 98 -23.91 4.01 -9.22
N LYS A 99 -25.17 3.57 -9.32
CA LYS A 99 -26.30 4.15 -8.57
C LYS A 99 -26.17 3.92 -7.06
N GLN A 100 -25.79 2.70 -6.66
CA GLN A 100 -25.60 2.33 -5.26
C GLN A 100 -24.35 2.99 -4.68
N ALA A 101 -23.26 3.01 -5.45
CA ALA A 101 -22.03 3.71 -5.09
C ALA A 101 -22.27 5.20 -4.85
N ARG A 102 -23.04 5.87 -5.73
CA ARG A 102 -23.40 7.29 -5.54
C ARG A 102 -24.23 7.52 -4.29
N ARG A 103 -25.22 6.67 -4.00
CA ARG A 103 -26.04 6.80 -2.78
C ARG A 103 -25.18 6.66 -1.53
N ARG A 104 -24.32 5.64 -1.48
CA ARG A 104 -23.35 5.45 -0.38
C ARG A 104 -22.40 6.64 -0.27
N ALA A 105 -21.90 7.16 -1.39
CA ALA A 105 -21.03 8.33 -1.38
C ALA A 105 -21.69 9.56 -0.77
N ILE A 106 -22.95 9.83 -1.10
CA ILE A 106 -23.72 10.94 -0.51
C ILE A 106 -23.89 10.73 1.00
N VAL A 107 -24.21 9.52 1.44
CA VAL A 107 -24.33 9.19 2.87
C VAL A 107 -23.00 9.41 3.59
N TRP A 108 -21.89 8.89 3.07
CA TRP A 108 -20.57 9.08 3.68
C TRP A 108 -20.17 10.54 3.74
N LEU A 109 -20.40 11.32 2.67
CA LEU A 109 -20.14 12.75 2.67
C LEU A 109 -21.01 13.51 3.68
N ALA A 110 -22.29 13.15 3.81
CA ALA A 110 -23.20 13.77 4.77
C ALA A 110 -22.80 13.45 6.23
N VAL A 111 -22.54 12.17 6.55
CA VAL A 111 -22.05 11.74 7.87
C VAL A 111 -20.76 12.46 8.23
N SER A 112 -19.88 12.64 7.24
CA SER A 112 -18.58 13.29 7.45
C SER A 112 -18.68 14.79 7.62
N ALA A 113 -19.60 15.45 6.91
CA ALA A 113 -19.92 16.86 7.11
C ALA A 113 -20.50 17.10 8.52
N VAL A 114 -21.42 16.24 8.97
CA VAL A 114 -21.96 16.29 10.34
C VAL A 114 -20.85 16.08 11.36
N MET A 115 -20.04 15.03 11.20
CA MET A 115 -18.94 14.73 12.11
C MET A 115 -17.92 15.88 12.17
N ALA A 116 -17.49 16.42 11.03
CA ALA A 116 -16.58 17.56 11.00
C ALA A 116 -17.19 18.79 11.69
N GLY A 117 -18.47 19.08 11.45
CA GLY A 117 -19.20 20.14 12.14
C GLY A 117 -19.24 19.93 13.66
N THR A 118 -19.55 18.72 14.12
CA THR A 118 -19.55 18.36 15.55
C THR A 118 -18.18 18.52 16.18
N LEU A 119 -17.11 18.06 15.52
CA LEU A 119 -15.74 18.23 16.02
C LEU A 119 -15.35 19.71 16.12
N VAL A 120 -15.70 20.52 15.13
CA VAL A 120 -15.47 21.98 15.17
C VAL A 120 -16.25 22.62 16.31
N SER A 121 -17.52 22.26 16.49
CA SER A 121 -18.35 22.80 17.59
C SER A 121 -17.82 22.41 18.97
N LEU A 122 -17.41 21.16 19.16
CA LEU A 122 -16.82 20.70 20.42
C LEU A 122 -15.46 21.35 20.69
N TRP A 123 -14.65 21.54 19.66
CA TRP A 123 -13.37 22.23 19.78
C TRP A 123 -13.56 23.71 20.18
N LEU A 124 -14.50 24.43 19.56
CA LEU A 124 -14.86 25.80 19.96
C LEU A 124 -15.40 25.86 21.40
N ALA A 125 -16.16 24.85 21.83
CA ALA A 125 -16.67 24.77 23.19
C ALA A 125 -15.54 24.53 24.21
N ALA A 126 -14.58 23.66 23.89
CA ALA A 126 -13.45 23.32 24.75
C ALA A 126 -12.45 24.49 24.91
N GLU A 127 -12.30 25.35 23.88
CA GLU A 127 -11.45 26.56 23.93
C GLU A 127 -11.77 27.46 25.15
N HIS A 128 -13.03 27.46 25.59
CA HIS A 128 -13.48 28.31 26.70
C HIS A 128 -13.13 27.75 28.09
N VAL A 129 -12.66 26.49 28.19
CA VAL A 129 -12.52 25.76 29.47
C VAL A 129 -11.05 25.49 29.83
N VAL A 130 -10.16 25.39 28.84
CA VAL A 130 -8.78 24.94 29.04
C VAL A 130 -7.78 26.09 29.07
N SER A 131 -6.91 26.13 30.09
CA SER A 131 -5.89 27.17 30.30
C SER A 131 -4.44 26.72 30.04
N SER A 132 -4.17 25.43 29.87
CA SER A 132 -2.81 24.89 29.68
C SER A 132 -2.47 24.72 28.20
N ARG A 133 -1.24 25.12 27.82
CA ARG A 133 -0.72 25.08 26.44
C ARG A 133 0.43 24.08 26.37
N SER A 134 0.28 23.00 25.62
CA SER A 134 1.34 22.02 25.40
C SER A 134 1.27 21.41 23.99
N GLY A 135 2.38 20.86 23.51
CA GLY A 135 2.44 20.20 22.20
C GLY A 135 1.56 18.94 22.08
N ASN A 136 1.05 18.44 23.20
CA ASN A 136 0.14 17.30 23.31
C ASN A 136 -1.15 17.70 24.04
N TYR A 137 -1.67 18.91 23.78
CA TYR A 137 -2.81 19.50 24.48
C TYR A 137 -3.99 18.56 24.70
N LEU A 138 -4.39 17.77 23.68
CA LEU A 138 -5.52 16.85 23.83
C LEU A 138 -5.24 15.71 24.81
N LEU A 139 -4.00 15.22 24.86
CA LEU A 139 -3.54 14.25 25.85
C LEU A 139 -3.51 14.88 27.25
N ASP A 140 -2.93 16.07 27.36
CA ASP A 140 -2.72 16.74 28.64
C ASP A 140 -4.03 17.25 29.25
N ASN A 141 -5.06 17.46 28.43
CA ASN A 141 -6.39 17.90 28.84
C ASN A 141 -7.46 16.81 28.77
N MET A 142 -7.09 15.54 28.59
CA MET A 142 -8.06 14.42 28.57
C MET A 142 -8.90 14.32 29.86
N GLY A 143 -8.40 14.86 30.97
CA GLY A 143 -9.13 14.89 32.24
C GLY A 143 -10.35 15.83 32.22
N GLN A 144 -10.42 16.75 31.25
CA GLN A 144 -11.58 17.63 31.08
C GLN A 144 -12.68 16.90 30.28
N PRO A 145 -13.94 16.95 30.74
CA PRO A 145 -15.02 16.19 30.13
C PRO A 145 -15.30 16.60 28.67
N GLU A 146 -15.14 17.87 28.32
CA GLU A 146 -15.34 18.38 26.96
C GLU A 146 -14.33 17.79 25.98
N VAL A 147 -13.05 17.76 26.38
CA VAL A 147 -11.94 17.20 25.59
C VAL A 147 -12.07 15.68 25.49
N ALA A 148 -12.46 15.01 26.57
CA ALA A 148 -12.71 13.57 26.58
C ALA A 148 -13.85 13.18 25.63
N VAL A 149 -14.98 13.90 25.67
CA VAL A 149 -16.11 13.67 24.76
C VAL A 149 -15.68 13.87 23.31
N TYR A 150 -14.93 14.93 23.01
CA TYR A 150 -14.35 15.16 21.69
C TYR A 150 -13.49 13.98 21.22
N LEU A 151 -12.55 13.53 22.06
CA LEU A 151 -11.62 12.46 21.74
C LEU A 151 -12.32 11.11 21.55
N VAL A 152 -13.26 10.77 22.44
CA VAL A 152 -14.05 9.53 22.33
C VAL A 152 -14.89 9.56 21.06
N LEU A 153 -15.60 10.66 20.80
CA LEU A 153 -16.45 10.79 19.62
C LEU A 153 -15.63 10.66 18.33
N TYR A 154 -14.52 11.40 18.24
CA TYR A 154 -13.59 11.31 17.12
C TYR A 154 -13.08 9.87 16.93
N THR A 155 -12.57 9.27 18.00
CA THR A 155 -11.89 7.96 17.94
C THR A 155 -12.87 6.86 17.57
N VAL A 156 -14.08 6.87 18.13
CA VAL A 156 -15.15 5.90 17.79
C VAL A 156 -15.58 6.06 16.34
N ALA A 157 -15.79 7.30 15.87
CA ALA A 157 -16.18 7.55 14.48
C ALA A 157 -15.09 7.11 13.49
N PHE A 158 -13.83 7.42 13.81
CA PHE A 158 -12.68 7.01 12.99
C PHE A 158 -12.53 5.48 12.98
N ALA A 159 -12.65 4.82 14.13
CA ALA A 159 -12.65 3.36 14.23
C ALA A 159 -13.79 2.72 13.43
N ALA A 160 -15.00 3.28 13.47
CA ALA A 160 -16.12 2.79 12.67
C ALA A 160 -15.85 2.89 11.17
N GLY A 161 -15.28 4.00 10.71
CA GLY A 161 -14.86 4.18 9.31
C GLY A 161 -13.79 3.18 8.88
N LEU A 162 -12.77 2.98 9.72
CA LEU A 162 -11.71 1.99 9.48
C LEU A 162 -12.24 0.56 9.47
N LEU A 163 -13.19 0.23 10.35
CA LEU A 163 -13.84 -1.07 10.37
C LEU A 163 -14.63 -1.32 9.09
N GLU A 164 -15.38 -0.33 8.58
CA GLU A 164 -16.08 -0.47 7.30
C GLU A 164 -15.06 -0.63 6.14
N ILE A 165 -13.95 0.12 6.13
CA ILE A 165 -12.86 -0.06 5.16
C ILE A 165 -12.32 -1.50 5.22
N LEU A 166 -11.99 -1.98 6.43
CA LEU A 166 -11.50 -3.33 6.68
C LEU A 166 -12.47 -4.39 6.13
N LEU A 167 -13.74 -4.29 6.49
CA LEU A 167 -14.78 -5.24 6.10
C LEU A 167 -15.02 -5.22 4.58
N LEU A 168 -15.09 -4.04 3.96
CA LEU A 168 -15.23 -3.90 2.51
C LEU A 168 -14.03 -4.51 1.77
N CYS A 169 -12.81 -4.21 2.22
CA CYS A 169 -11.59 -4.75 1.65
C CYS A 169 -11.53 -6.28 1.76
N LEU A 170 -11.80 -6.84 2.95
CA LEU A 170 -11.78 -8.29 3.16
C LEU A 170 -12.86 -9.01 2.37
N ARG A 171 -14.07 -8.46 2.30
CA ARG A 171 -15.18 -9.05 1.53
C ARG A 171 -14.86 -9.03 0.04
N TYR A 172 -14.40 -7.90 -0.48
CA TYR A 172 -14.15 -7.75 -1.91
C TYR A 172 -12.87 -8.47 -2.38
N ALA A 173 -11.86 -8.59 -1.51
CA ALA A 173 -10.67 -9.39 -1.80
C ALA A 173 -11.01 -10.87 -2.08
N ARG A 174 -12.12 -11.41 -1.55
CA ARG A 174 -12.53 -12.80 -1.82
C ARG A 174 -13.04 -12.99 -3.25
N VAL A 175 -13.67 -11.97 -3.83
CA VAL A 175 -14.35 -12.05 -5.13
C VAL A 175 -13.61 -11.29 -6.25
N ALA A 176 -12.56 -10.53 -5.92
CA ALA A 176 -11.81 -9.74 -6.88
C ALA A 176 -11.15 -10.61 -7.97
N PRO A 177 -11.30 -10.27 -9.27
CA PRO A 177 -10.80 -11.09 -10.38
C PRO A 177 -9.27 -11.03 -10.53
N GLY A 178 -8.66 -9.87 -10.25
CA GLY A 178 -7.20 -9.67 -10.40
C GLY A 178 -6.40 -10.00 -9.13
N ALA A 179 -5.26 -10.68 -9.30
CA ALA A 179 -4.37 -11.03 -8.18
C ALA A 179 -3.79 -9.77 -7.50
N TRP A 180 -3.45 -8.74 -8.26
CA TRP A 180 -2.92 -7.48 -7.73
C TRP A 180 -3.97 -6.67 -6.97
N LEU A 181 -5.19 -6.58 -7.49
CA LEU A 181 -6.31 -5.96 -6.79
C LEU A 181 -6.60 -6.69 -5.47
N ARG A 182 -6.64 -8.03 -5.49
CA ARG A 182 -6.82 -8.85 -4.29
C ARG A 182 -5.74 -8.61 -3.24
N ARG A 183 -4.47 -8.55 -3.66
CA ARG A 183 -3.35 -8.22 -2.76
C ARG A 183 -3.46 -6.81 -2.21
N GLY A 184 -3.80 -5.84 -3.05
CA GLY A 184 -3.99 -4.44 -2.65
C GLY A 184 -5.02 -4.30 -1.55
N LEU A 185 -6.21 -4.89 -1.74
CA LEU A 185 -7.29 -4.90 -0.74
C LEU A 185 -6.87 -5.58 0.58
N ARG A 186 -6.12 -6.68 0.53
CA ARG A 186 -5.62 -7.35 1.74
C ARG A 186 -4.60 -6.49 2.48
N ILE A 187 -3.70 -5.83 1.76
CA ILE A 187 -2.71 -4.92 2.37
C ILE A 187 -3.43 -3.71 2.99
N THR A 188 -4.42 -3.14 2.31
CA THR A 188 -5.28 -2.08 2.87
C THR A 188 -6.00 -2.55 4.13
N ALA A 189 -6.52 -3.77 4.15
CA ALA A 189 -7.14 -4.35 5.34
C ALA A 189 -6.16 -4.45 6.52
N VAL A 190 -4.92 -4.92 6.28
CA VAL A 190 -3.88 -4.95 7.33
C VAL A 190 -3.58 -3.53 7.83
N GLY A 191 -3.45 -2.55 6.94
CA GLY A 191 -3.26 -1.13 7.31
C GLY A 191 -4.42 -0.57 8.15
N ALA A 192 -5.66 -0.89 7.80
CA ALA A 192 -6.84 -0.50 8.57
C ALA A 192 -6.85 -1.15 9.96
N THR A 193 -6.44 -2.42 10.08
CA THR A 193 -6.29 -3.10 11.38
C THR A 193 -5.24 -2.43 12.26
N VAL A 194 -4.10 -2.02 11.70
CA VAL A 194 -3.07 -1.28 12.47
C VAL A 194 -3.65 0.04 13.01
N TYR A 195 -4.44 0.76 12.21
CA TYR A 195 -5.10 1.98 12.68
C TYR A 195 -6.22 1.72 13.71
N LEU A 196 -6.89 0.56 13.66
CA LEU A 196 -7.83 0.16 14.70
C LEU A 196 -7.12 -0.10 16.04
N LEU A 197 -5.88 -0.59 16.03
CA LEU A 197 -5.06 -0.71 17.25
C LEU A 197 -4.75 0.67 17.85
N TYR A 198 -4.45 1.67 17.01
CA TYR A 198 -4.33 3.06 17.46
C TYR A 198 -5.61 3.56 18.12
N CYS A 199 -6.78 3.31 17.50
CA CYS A 199 -8.07 3.71 18.08
C CYS A 199 -8.32 3.01 19.42
N ALA A 200 -8.03 1.71 19.52
CA ALA A 200 -8.14 0.97 20.76
C ALA A 200 -7.22 1.54 21.85
N HIS A 201 -5.96 1.84 21.52
CA HIS A 201 -5.00 2.48 22.42
C HIS A 201 -5.53 3.82 22.96
N ARG A 202 -6.07 4.68 22.09
CA ARG A 202 -6.66 5.97 22.50
C ARG A 202 -7.89 5.81 23.42
N LEU A 203 -8.80 4.89 23.08
CA LEU A 203 -9.98 4.64 23.93
C LEU A 203 -9.61 4.04 25.28
N ILE A 204 -8.64 3.12 25.32
CA ILE A 204 -8.11 2.54 26.55
C ILE A 204 -7.50 3.65 27.42
N GLY A 205 -6.71 4.55 26.83
CA GLY A 205 -6.10 5.68 27.55
C GLY A 205 -7.14 6.59 28.21
N VAL A 206 -8.15 7.02 27.45
CA VAL A 206 -9.24 7.85 27.99
C VAL A 206 -10.01 7.08 29.09
N THR A 207 -10.33 5.81 28.86
CA THR A 207 -11.10 5.02 29.84
C THR A 207 -10.33 4.82 31.14
N ALA A 208 -9.04 4.47 31.05
CA ALA A 208 -8.19 4.25 32.22
C ALA A 208 -8.01 5.53 33.05
N LEU A 209 -7.88 6.68 32.40
CA LEU A 209 -7.83 7.97 33.08
C LEU A 209 -9.07 8.22 33.95
N TYR A 210 -10.27 7.97 33.41
CA TYR A 210 -11.54 8.16 34.13
C TYR A 210 -11.82 7.08 35.18
N LEU A 211 -11.20 5.91 35.06
CA LEU A 211 -11.25 4.85 36.06
C LEU A 211 -10.15 4.96 37.12
N HIS A 212 -9.29 5.98 37.03
CA HIS A 212 -8.11 6.15 37.88
C HIS A 212 -7.19 4.92 37.89
N VAL A 213 -7.04 4.29 36.72
CA VAL A 213 -6.14 3.15 36.50
C VAL A 213 -4.84 3.64 35.88
N ASP A 214 -3.73 3.43 36.58
CA ASP A 214 -2.40 3.73 36.06
C ASP A 214 -2.03 2.74 34.96
N LEU A 215 -1.86 3.25 33.74
CA LEU A 215 -1.32 2.49 32.62
C LEU A 215 0.15 2.81 32.41
N PRO A 216 0.96 1.85 31.93
CA PRO A 216 2.30 2.14 31.47
C PRO A 216 2.26 3.15 30.31
N ASP A 217 3.19 4.12 30.32
CA ASP A 217 3.34 5.06 29.22
C ASP A 217 3.85 4.33 27.97
N ILE A 218 2.93 4.11 27.03
CA ILE A 218 3.17 3.45 25.75
C ILE A 218 2.84 4.37 24.59
N GLU A 219 3.00 5.68 24.74
CA GLU A 219 2.66 6.67 23.71
C GLU A 219 3.43 6.44 22.39
N PHE A 220 4.57 5.73 22.43
CA PHE A 220 5.30 5.26 21.24
C PHE A 220 4.45 4.39 20.29
N VAL A 221 3.34 3.82 20.76
CA VAL A 221 2.38 3.07 19.94
C VAL A 221 1.77 3.95 18.85
N THR A 222 1.55 5.24 19.12
CA THR A 222 0.99 6.19 18.14
C THR A 222 1.87 6.35 16.90
N PRO A 223 3.14 6.79 17.00
CA PRO A 223 4.02 6.92 15.83
C PRO A 223 4.31 5.56 15.19
N LEU A 224 4.34 4.46 15.94
CA LEU A 224 4.50 3.11 15.38
C LEU A 224 3.30 2.73 14.49
N CYS A 225 2.07 2.94 14.97
CA CYS A 225 0.86 2.66 14.19
C CYS A 225 0.77 3.53 12.94
N ILE A 226 1.18 4.80 13.03
CA ILE A 226 1.19 5.71 11.89
C ILE A 226 2.27 5.32 10.88
N GLY A 227 3.50 5.08 11.35
CA GLY A 227 4.65 4.66 10.54
C GLY A 227 4.45 3.32 9.84
N ALA A 228 3.67 2.40 10.43
CA ALA A 228 3.30 1.14 9.78
C ALA A 228 2.02 1.24 8.94
N GLY A 229 0.99 1.89 9.46
CA GLY A 229 -0.34 1.97 8.86
C GLY A 229 -0.39 2.80 7.59
N VAL A 230 0.26 3.97 7.55
CA VAL A 230 0.26 4.84 6.36
C VAL A 230 0.87 4.14 5.15
N PRO A 231 2.09 3.55 5.22
CA PRO A 231 2.65 2.84 4.08
C PRO A 231 1.78 1.68 3.61
N LEU A 232 1.18 0.92 4.53
CA LEU A 232 0.25 -0.16 4.16
C LEU A 232 -0.97 0.37 3.38
N LEU A 233 -1.58 1.47 3.82
CA LEU A 233 -2.70 2.07 3.10
C LEU A 233 -2.28 2.60 1.72
N ILE A 234 -1.14 3.29 1.63
CA ILE A 234 -0.58 3.78 0.36
C ILE A 234 -0.35 2.61 -0.60
N ILE A 235 0.41 1.60 -0.17
CA ILE A 235 0.73 0.43 -0.99
C ILE A 235 -0.56 -0.26 -1.41
N GLY A 236 -1.45 -0.57 -0.46
CA GLY A 236 -2.67 -1.33 -0.74
C GLY A 236 -3.60 -0.65 -1.74
N LEU A 237 -3.79 0.67 -1.62
CA LEU A 237 -4.72 1.43 -2.47
C LEU A 237 -4.11 1.88 -3.80
N THR A 238 -2.77 1.95 -3.91
CA THR A 238 -2.11 2.27 -5.17
C THR A 238 -1.70 1.04 -5.96
N LEU A 239 -1.54 -0.14 -5.35
CA LEU A 239 -1.05 -1.36 -5.99
C LEU A 239 -1.73 -1.72 -7.32
N PRO A 240 -3.08 -1.60 -7.48
CA PRO A 240 -3.74 -1.91 -8.74
C PRO A 240 -3.27 -1.03 -9.90
N SER A 241 -2.87 0.22 -9.64
CA SER A 241 -2.37 1.12 -10.69
C SER A 241 -1.02 0.70 -11.27
N TRP A 242 -0.32 -0.23 -10.61
CA TRP A 242 0.96 -0.77 -11.04
C TRP A 242 0.82 -2.15 -11.70
N GLU A 243 -0.40 -2.66 -11.91
CA GLU A 243 -0.65 -4.01 -12.40
C GLU A 243 0.12 -4.35 -13.68
N SER A 244 0.13 -3.46 -14.67
CA SER A 244 0.84 -3.68 -15.94
C SER A 244 2.36 -3.77 -15.74
N LYS A 245 2.92 -2.84 -14.96
CA LYS A 245 4.36 -2.80 -14.64
C LYS A 245 4.81 -4.00 -13.81
N LEU A 246 4.02 -4.37 -12.80
CA LEU A 246 4.32 -5.48 -11.91
C LEU A 246 4.17 -6.83 -12.61
N SER A 247 3.18 -6.96 -13.49
CA SER A 247 3.02 -8.17 -14.30
C SER A 247 4.17 -8.31 -15.31
N ALA A 248 4.57 -7.22 -15.98
CA ALA A 248 5.74 -7.22 -16.85
C ALA A 248 7.03 -7.56 -16.09
N ALA A 249 7.26 -6.97 -14.91
CA ALA A 249 8.40 -7.28 -14.05
C ALA A 249 8.38 -8.74 -13.57
N SER A 250 7.20 -9.27 -13.23
CA SER A 250 7.04 -10.67 -12.83
C SER A 250 7.33 -11.64 -13.98
N THR A 251 6.90 -11.33 -15.20
CA THR A 251 7.22 -12.12 -16.40
C THR A 251 8.70 -12.05 -16.68
N TRP A 252 9.29 -10.85 -16.71
CA TRP A 252 10.72 -10.65 -16.90
C TRP A 252 11.56 -11.43 -15.87
N LEU A 253 11.18 -11.41 -14.59
CA LEU A 253 11.90 -12.13 -13.54
C LEU A 253 11.77 -13.65 -13.69
N ARG A 254 10.62 -14.15 -14.14
CA ARG A 254 10.40 -15.57 -14.41
C ARG A 254 11.26 -16.03 -15.58
N ASP A 255 11.30 -15.24 -16.65
CA ASP A 255 12.09 -15.54 -17.84
C ASP A 255 13.59 -15.50 -17.51
N TYR A 256 14.03 -14.50 -16.75
CA TYR A 256 15.41 -14.39 -16.28
C TYR A 256 15.82 -15.59 -15.41
N ARG A 257 14.97 -15.99 -14.46
CA ARG A 257 15.24 -17.17 -13.61
C ARG A 257 15.32 -18.46 -14.44
N SER A 258 14.45 -18.61 -15.44
CA SER A 258 14.45 -19.78 -16.34
C SER A 258 15.70 -19.78 -17.22
N TYR A 259 16.08 -18.64 -17.76
CA TYR A 259 17.29 -18.45 -18.56
C TYR A 259 18.56 -18.81 -17.78
N GLN A 260 18.65 -18.35 -16.51
CA GLN A 260 19.76 -18.70 -15.62
C GLN A 260 19.73 -20.18 -15.19
N ALA A 261 18.55 -20.77 -15.01
CA ALA A 261 18.42 -22.19 -14.66
C ALA A 261 18.89 -23.11 -15.79
N LEU A 262 18.62 -22.73 -17.05
CA LEU A 262 19.00 -23.46 -18.26
C LEU A 262 20.49 -23.29 -18.64
N TYR A 263 21.17 -22.28 -18.08
CA TYR A 263 22.57 -21.99 -18.41
C TYR A 263 23.51 -23.21 -18.30
N PRO A 264 23.48 -24.03 -17.22
CA PRO A 264 24.40 -25.15 -17.09
C PRO A 264 24.18 -26.22 -18.15
N LEU A 265 22.91 -26.56 -18.43
CA LEU A 265 22.56 -27.51 -19.49
C LEU A 265 23.02 -27.02 -20.87
N TRP A 266 22.77 -25.74 -21.16
CA TRP A 266 23.23 -25.12 -22.40
C TRP A 266 24.75 -25.14 -22.51
N ARG A 267 25.47 -24.84 -21.43
CA ARG A 267 26.94 -24.85 -21.42
C ARG A 267 27.50 -26.25 -21.69
N ASP A 268 26.96 -27.27 -21.04
CA ASP A 268 27.45 -28.65 -21.20
C ASP A 268 27.21 -29.17 -22.63
N LEU A 269 26.13 -28.73 -23.28
CA LEU A 269 25.86 -28.99 -24.70
C LEU A 269 26.81 -28.20 -25.62
N TYR A 270 27.01 -26.91 -25.33
CA TYR A 270 27.89 -26.02 -26.10
C TYR A 270 29.36 -26.49 -26.07
N GLU A 271 29.85 -26.99 -24.93
CA GLU A 271 31.20 -27.56 -24.82
C GLU A 271 31.40 -28.79 -25.74
N ARG A 272 30.33 -29.55 -26.02
CA ARG A 272 30.38 -30.73 -26.90
C ARG A 272 30.07 -30.39 -28.36
N VAL A 273 29.19 -29.43 -28.60
CA VAL A 273 28.70 -29.04 -29.92
C VAL A 273 28.75 -27.50 -30.06
N PRO A 274 29.92 -26.91 -30.34
CA PRO A 274 30.10 -25.45 -30.26
C PRO A 274 29.25 -24.65 -31.26
N PHE A 275 28.87 -25.25 -32.39
CA PHE A 275 28.12 -24.58 -33.44
C PHE A 275 26.63 -24.36 -33.11
N ILE A 276 26.13 -24.89 -31.98
CA ILE A 276 24.75 -24.64 -31.55
C ILE A 276 24.54 -23.22 -31.03
N ALA A 277 25.61 -22.54 -30.58
CA ALA A 277 25.51 -21.19 -30.04
C ALA A 277 25.69 -20.17 -31.15
N LEU A 278 24.62 -19.44 -31.49
CA LEU A 278 24.67 -18.45 -32.55
C LEU A 278 25.32 -17.12 -32.05
N ASP A 279 25.34 -16.86 -30.73
CA ASP A 279 25.95 -15.68 -30.10
C ASP A 279 26.47 -16.05 -28.70
N PRO A 280 27.64 -16.73 -28.63
CA PRO A 280 28.17 -17.21 -27.37
C PRO A 280 28.55 -16.03 -26.45
N PRO A 281 28.15 -16.06 -25.16
CA PRO A 281 28.56 -15.04 -24.22
C PRO A 281 30.08 -15.10 -24.01
N THR A 282 30.73 -13.93 -24.05
CA THR A 282 32.19 -13.79 -23.84
C THR A 282 32.66 -14.24 -22.46
N SER A 283 31.75 -14.27 -21.47
CA SER A 283 31.99 -14.82 -20.14
C SER A 283 30.68 -15.14 -19.42
N ARG A 284 30.75 -15.96 -18.37
CA ARG A 284 29.60 -16.26 -17.48
C ARG A 284 29.03 -15.00 -16.81
N LEU A 285 29.88 -14.01 -16.52
CA LEU A 285 29.45 -12.72 -15.98
C LEU A 285 28.70 -11.91 -17.04
N ALA A 286 29.22 -11.86 -18.28
CA ALA A 286 28.55 -11.19 -19.40
C ALA A 286 27.17 -11.81 -19.69
N ASP A 287 27.05 -13.14 -19.63
CA ASP A 287 25.76 -13.85 -19.77
C ASP A 287 24.77 -13.48 -18.67
N ARG A 288 25.24 -13.42 -17.42
CA ARG A 288 24.41 -13.06 -16.27
C ARG A 288 23.92 -11.61 -16.31
N LEU A 289 24.70 -10.73 -16.94
CA LEU A 289 24.38 -9.31 -17.10
C LEU A 289 23.47 -9.03 -18.33
N ARG A 290 23.05 -10.05 -19.09
CA ARG A 290 22.05 -9.88 -20.17
C ARG A 290 20.65 -9.70 -19.58
N PHE A 291 20.31 -8.45 -19.24
CA PHE A 291 19.02 -8.08 -18.65
C PHE A 291 17.99 -7.57 -19.67
N ARG A 292 18.44 -7.05 -20.81
CA ARG A 292 17.57 -6.57 -21.90
C ARG A 292 17.10 -7.75 -22.75
N GLU A 293 15.88 -7.67 -23.27
CA GLU A 293 15.33 -8.66 -24.21
C GLU A 293 15.38 -10.11 -23.68
N ILE A 294 15.19 -10.29 -22.37
CA ILE A 294 15.35 -11.60 -21.73
C ILE A 294 14.45 -12.69 -22.33
N GLY A 295 13.25 -12.33 -22.81
CA GLY A 295 12.36 -13.26 -23.49
C GLY A 295 12.94 -13.79 -24.80
N TYR A 296 13.63 -12.94 -25.57
CA TYR A 296 14.34 -13.34 -26.78
C TYR A 296 15.50 -14.28 -26.44
N HIS A 297 16.34 -13.91 -25.46
CA HIS A 297 17.47 -14.74 -25.04
C HIS A 297 17.06 -16.09 -24.45
N LEU A 298 15.94 -16.14 -23.71
CA LEU A 298 15.36 -17.38 -23.22
C LEU A 298 14.89 -18.27 -24.36
N CYS A 299 14.10 -17.74 -25.30
CA CYS A 299 13.61 -18.48 -26.46
C CYS A 299 14.78 -19.06 -27.27
N ARG A 300 15.79 -18.23 -27.53
CA ARG A 300 17.00 -18.66 -28.23
C ARG A 300 17.75 -19.77 -27.49
N ARG A 301 17.96 -19.64 -26.18
CA ARG A 301 18.63 -20.69 -25.39
C ARG A 301 17.88 -22.03 -25.44
N VAL A 302 16.55 -22.01 -25.48
CA VAL A 302 15.74 -23.24 -25.66
C VAL A 302 16.00 -23.88 -27.02
N VAL A 303 15.98 -23.08 -28.09
CA VAL A 303 16.29 -23.55 -29.45
C VAL A 303 17.70 -24.16 -29.51
N GLU A 304 18.71 -23.44 -29.01
CA GLU A 304 20.11 -23.90 -29.02
C GLU A 304 20.29 -25.21 -28.20
N ILE A 305 19.57 -25.37 -27.08
CA ILE A 305 19.56 -26.62 -26.31
C ILE A 305 18.93 -27.78 -27.12
N ASN A 306 17.81 -27.54 -27.80
CA ASN A 306 17.16 -28.57 -28.60
C ASN A 306 18.00 -28.97 -29.81
N ASP A 307 18.62 -28.02 -30.49
CA ASP A 307 19.53 -28.28 -31.61
C ASP A 307 20.72 -29.14 -31.15
N GLY A 308 21.32 -28.83 -29.99
CA GLY A 308 22.39 -29.64 -29.41
C GLY A 308 21.97 -31.05 -29.05
N ARG A 309 20.73 -31.25 -28.59
CA ARG A 309 20.18 -32.59 -28.30
C ARG A 309 19.98 -33.41 -29.56
N LEU A 310 19.47 -32.81 -30.63
CA LEU A 310 19.27 -33.47 -31.92
C LEU A 310 20.62 -33.93 -32.51
N VAL A 311 21.65 -33.09 -32.46
CA VAL A 311 22.99 -33.42 -32.96
C VAL A 311 23.64 -34.58 -32.19
N LEU A 312 23.45 -34.63 -30.86
CA LEU A 312 24.04 -35.68 -30.02
C LEU A 312 23.28 -37.02 -30.09
N GLY A 313 22.26 -37.14 -30.95
CA GLY A 313 21.52 -38.39 -31.13
C GLY A 313 20.77 -38.82 -29.88
N ALA A 314 20.37 -37.88 -29.01
CA ALA A 314 19.51 -38.19 -27.89
C ALA A 314 18.13 -38.59 -28.45
N GLU A 315 17.92 -39.90 -28.65
CA GLU A 315 16.70 -40.48 -29.20
C GLU A 315 15.45 -39.89 -28.53
N GLU A 316 14.53 -39.41 -29.36
CA GLU A 316 13.22 -38.94 -28.91
C GLU A 316 12.39 -40.13 -28.42
N GLU A 317 12.01 -40.14 -27.14
CA GLU A 317 10.69 -40.69 -26.81
C GLU A 317 9.66 -39.83 -27.56
N PRO A 318 8.85 -40.40 -28.47
CA PRO A 318 8.03 -39.64 -29.39
C PRO A 318 7.01 -38.80 -28.63
N ARG A 319 7.22 -37.48 -28.62
CA ARG A 319 6.17 -36.54 -28.22
C ARG A 319 5.17 -36.43 -29.35
N ALA A 320 3.89 -36.66 -29.03
CA ALA A 320 2.80 -36.32 -29.92
C ALA A 320 2.98 -34.88 -30.42
N SER A 321 3.01 -34.71 -31.74
CA SER A 321 3.28 -33.48 -32.49
C SER A 321 2.18 -32.43 -32.34
N GLY A 322 1.80 -32.10 -31.09
CA GLY A 322 1.05 -30.91 -30.77
C GLY A 322 2.03 -29.77 -30.52
N ARG A 323 1.74 -28.59 -31.07
CA ARG A 323 2.47 -27.34 -30.82
C ARG A 323 2.57 -27.10 -29.31
N THR A 324 3.64 -27.58 -28.67
CA THR A 324 3.87 -27.38 -27.25
C THR A 324 4.11 -25.90 -27.00
N ASP A 325 3.41 -25.35 -26.01
CA ASP A 325 3.65 -23.98 -25.58
C ASP A 325 5.12 -23.86 -25.13
N LEU A 326 5.80 -22.80 -25.55
CA LEU A 326 7.18 -22.49 -25.16
C LEU A 326 7.32 -22.54 -23.62
N ALA A 327 6.26 -22.15 -22.90
CA ALA A 327 6.21 -22.22 -21.45
C ALA A 327 6.35 -23.67 -20.90
N ASP A 328 5.70 -24.64 -21.53
CA ASP A 328 5.76 -26.05 -21.14
C ASP A 328 7.13 -26.66 -21.43
N GLU A 329 7.69 -26.27 -22.57
CA GLU A 329 9.03 -26.70 -23.00
C GLU A 329 10.12 -26.16 -22.06
N VAL A 330 10.07 -24.88 -21.72
CA VAL A 330 10.97 -24.27 -20.72
C VAL A 330 10.86 -25.01 -19.38
N GLN A 331 9.66 -25.29 -18.90
CA GLN A 331 9.48 -26.00 -17.62
C GLN A 331 10.01 -27.44 -17.65
N TRP A 332 9.86 -28.13 -18.78
CA TRP A 332 10.42 -29.46 -18.95
C TRP A 332 11.95 -29.44 -18.95
N LEU A 333 12.57 -28.55 -19.72
CA LEU A 333 14.03 -28.39 -19.75
C LEU A 333 14.60 -27.99 -18.39
N VAL A 334 13.93 -27.09 -17.67
CA VAL A 334 14.33 -26.70 -16.30
C VAL A 334 14.27 -27.90 -15.37
N ARG A 335 13.24 -28.76 -15.45
CA ARG A 335 13.16 -30.00 -14.64
C ARG A 335 14.30 -30.96 -14.98
N MET A 336 14.56 -31.19 -16.26
CA MET A 336 15.64 -32.05 -16.72
C MET A 336 17.02 -31.55 -16.24
N SER A 337 17.27 -30.23 -16.35
CA SER A 337 18.52 -29.60 -15.89
C SER A 337 18.77 -29.71 -14.37
N ARG A 338 17.71 -29.97 -13.59
CA ARG A 338 17.80 -30.21 -12.15
C ARG A 338 18.07 -31.68 -11.86
N GLN A 339 17.45 -32.58 -12.61
CA GLN A 339 17.66 -34.03 -12.47
C GLN A 339 19.07 -34.44 -12.87
N SER A 340 19.62 -33.86 -13.95
CA SER A 340 20.98 -34.12 -14.42
C SER A 340 22.09 -33.61 -13.50
N ARG A 341 21.76 -32.80 -12.47
CA ARG A 341 22.71 -32.31 -11.47
C ARG A 341 22.75 -33.14 -10.18
N ILE A 342 21.82 -34.09 -10.02
CA ILE A 342 21.70 -34.95 -8.84
C ILE A 342 22.32 -36.34 -9.10
N ALA A 343 22.52 -36.70 -10.37
CA ALA A 343 23.24 -37.90 -10.80
C ALA A 343 24.75 -37.60 -10.96
#